data_AF-A0A432K7R8-F1
#
_entry.id   AF-A0A432K7R8-F1
#
_cell.length_a   1.000
_cell.length_b   1.000
_cell.length_c   1.000
_cell.angle_alpha   90.00
_cell.angle_beta   90.00
_cell.angle_gamma   90.00
#
_symmetry.space_group_name_H-M   'P 1'
#
loop_
_entity.id
_entity.type
_entity.pdbx_description
1 polymer ?
#
loop_
_entity_poly.entity_id
_entity_poly.type
_entity_poly.pdbx_seq_one_letter_code
_entity_poly.pdbx_strand_id
1 'polypeptide(L)'
;MGIGRWSRVELPDQDAHVLRQLGVGWPGLSEYGLRIGRELTNSLIESKADTIEEMLSSVPPRVVALFHQEAQLANGGSKDLYSLRIPEEERHGAALSPLSSFFGLLTHSIVRSLVVGLENQLVELELATTHVGPAYRGAKWNATFFEFAGVVGQSIKRWLDDKETSLEPVERLLKQLELLRKSPIPSLQEFDFKGIGGEVLGTLLNTAMSRGIISKMVDQGPAFLILDQNLYDQLVLTPVFKKVVDDILLDKLSSMV
;
A
#
# COMPACT_ATOMS: atom_id res chain seq x y z
N MET A 1 -45.58 42.40 11.39
CA MET A 1 -46.67 41.59 11.99
C MET A 1 -46.99 40.50 10.98
N GLY A 2 -46.46 39.29 11.18
CA GLY A 2 -47.19 38.12 11.72
C GLY A 2 -47.95 37.45 10.56
N ILE A 3 -47.75 36.19 10.16
CA ILE A 3 -47.89 34.86 10.80
C ILE A 3 -47.51 33.88 9.64
N GLY A 4 -46.96 32.66 9.75
CA GLY A 4 -46.64 31.77 10.85
C GLY A 4 -46.19 30.40 10.29
N ARG A 5 -45.33 29.73 11.06
CA ARG A 5 -45.23 28.29 11.37
C ARG A 5 -45.62 27.25 10.29
N TRP A 6 -44.62 26.53 9.76
CA TRP A 6 -44.66 25.07 9.48
C TRP A 6 -43.29 24.44 9.79
N SER A 7 -43.34 23.49 10.73
CA SER A 7 -42.48 22.31 10.99
C SER A 7 -41.08 22.19 10.35
N ARG A 8 -40.05 22.22 11.19
CA ARG A 8 -38.76 21.54 10.97
C ARG A 8 -38.92 20.05 11.31
N VAL A 9 -39.14 19.22 10.31
CA VAL A 9 -38.63 17.85 10.25
C VAL A 9 -38.23 17.61 8.79
N GLU A 10 -37.16 16.84 8.62
CA GLU A 10 -36.51 16.43 7.38
C GLU A 10 -35.38 17.36 6.90
N LEU A 11 -34.15 16.87 7.09
CA LEU A 11 -32.92 17.42 6.54
C LEU A 11 -33.05 17.43 5.00
N PRO A 12 -32.98 18.60 4.35
CA PRO A 12 -33.17 18.72 2.91
C PRO A 12 -32.01 18.08 2.12
N ASP A 13 -32.31 17.58 0.91
CA ASP A 13 -31.39 17.02 -0.10
C ASP A 13 -30.13 17.86 -0.42
N GLN A 14 -30.04 19.10 0.09
CA GLN A 14 -28.87 19.97 0.00
C GLN A 14 -27.65 19.46 0.77
N ASP A 15 -27.81 18.72 1.88
CA ASP A 15 -26.65 18.29 2.69
C ASP A 15 -25.85 17.17 1.99
N ALA A 16 -26.53 16.26 1.27
CA ALA A 16 -25.90 15.30 0.38
C ALA A 16 -25.24 15.97 -0.84
N HIS A 17 -25.77 17.11 -1.28
CA HIS A 17 -25.22 17.88 -2.38
C HIS A 17 -24.00 18.72 -1.99
N VAL A 18 -23.93 19.20 -0.74
CA VAL A 18 -22.76 19.86 -0.15
C VAL A 18 -21.62 18.86 0.00
N LEU A 19 -21.87 17.66 0.51
CA LEU A 19 -20.87 16.58 0.55
C LEU A 19 -20.35 16.20 -0.85
N ARG A 20 -21.20 16.21 -1.89
CA ARG A 20 -20.78 16.05 -3.30
C ARG A 20 -20.08 17.28 -3.90
N GLN A 21 -20.36 18.49 -3.40
CA GLN A 21 -19.70 19.74 -3.83
C GLN A 21 -18.35 19.98 -3.15
N LEU A 22 -18.07 19.27 -2.05
CA LEU A 22 -16.86 19.47 -1.28
C LEU A 22 -15.59 18.88 -1.92
N GLY A 23 -15.73 18.11 -3.00
CA GLY A 23 -14.60 17.58 -3.74
C GLY A 23 -13.68 16.71 -2.88
N VAL A 24 -12.52 16.39 -3.43
CA VAL A 24 -11.67 15.33 -2.90
C VAL A 24 -10.49 15.88 -2.13
N GLY A 25 -10.34 15.37 -0.91
CA GLY A 25 -9.56 16.03 0.11
C GLY A 25 -10.17 17.36 0.45
N TRP A 26 -9.91 17.80 1.65
CA TRP A 26 -10.40 19.08 2.10
C TRP A 26 -9.37 20.24 1.91
N PRO A 27 -8.40 20.21 0.96
CA PRO A 27 -7.47 21.30 0.84
C PRO A 27 -8.21 22.54 0.33
N GLY A 28 -8.10 23.63 1.09
CA GLY A 28 -8.75 24.89 0.78
C GLY A 28 -10.04 25.16 1.58
N LEU A 29 -10.52 24.21 2.39
CA LEU A 29 -11.54 24.51 3.38
C LEU A 29 -10.98 25.32 4.56
N SER A 30 -11.84 26.14 5.15
CA SER A 30 -11.58 26.72 6.48
C SER A 30 -11.57 25.63 7.56
N GLU A 31 -10.96 25.92 8.71
CA GLU A 31 -10.98 24.98 9.85
C GLU A 31 -12.40 24.59 10.28
N TYR A 32 -13.36 25.52 10.17
CA TYR A 32 -14.76 25.24 10.45
C TYR A 32 -15.37 24.26 9.45
N GLY A 33 -15.08 24.42 8.16
CA GLY A 33 -15.50 23.48 7.11
C GLY A 33 -14.87 22.10 7.28
N LEU A 34 -13.57 22.05 7.60
CA LEU A 34 -12.87 20.80 7.94
C LEU A 34 -13.53 20.08 9.10
N ARG A 35 -13.92 20.81 10.14
CA ARG A 35 -14.60 20.24 11.30
C ARG A 35 -15.94 19.61 10.93
N ILE A 36 -16.79 20.31 10.17
CA ILE A 36 -18.08 19.77 9.72
C ILE A 36 -17.87 18.52 8.87
N GLY A 37 -16.94 18.57 7.91
CA GLY A 37 -16.62 17.42 7.06
C GLY A 37 -16.18 16.20 7.86
N ARG A 38 -15.35 16.39 8.90
CA ARG A 38 -14.95 15.32 9.83
C ARG A 38 -16.13 14.76 10.62
N GLU A 39 -16.99 15.60 11.17
CA GLU A 39 -18.17 15.17 11.95
C GLU A 39 -19.15 14.35 11.10
N LEU A 40 -19.43 14.80 9.87
CA LEU A 40 -20.30 14.07 8.93
C LEU A 40 -19.68 12.73 8.52
N THR A 41 -18.39 12.71 8.19
CA THR A 41 -17.70 11.47 7.79
C THR A 41 -17.61 10.48 8.96
N ASN A 42 -17.37 10.95 10.19
CA ASN A 42 -17.38 10.09 11.38
C ASN A 42 -18.77 9.48 11.61
N SER A 43 -19.83 10.27 11.47
CA SER A 43 -21.21 9.76 11.58
C SER A 43 -21.49 8.68 10.53
N LEU A 44 -20.97 8.86 9.30
CA LEU A 44 -21.08 7.86 8.24
C LEU A 44 -20.31 6.57 8.58
N ILE A 45 -19.07 6.70 9.07
CA ILE A 45 -18.25 5.57 9.52
C ILE A 45 -18.98 4.80 10.64
N GLU A 46 -19.49 5.50 11.65
CA GLU A 46 -20.23 4.89 12.76
C GLU A 46 -21.49 4.17 12.27
N SER A 47 -22.23 4.76 11.33
CA SER A 47 -23.43 4.13 10.75
C SER A 47 -23.14 2.88 9.90
N LYS A 48 -21.91 2.75 9.39
CA LYS A 48 -21.46 1.66 8.51
C LYS A 48 -20.38 0.79 9.16
N ALA A 49 -20.24 0.84 10.49
CA ALA A 49 -19.11 0.22 11.20
C ALA A 49 -18.96 -1.28 10.91
N ASP A 50 -20.06 -2.04 11.00
CA ASP A 50 -20.05 -3.49 10.75
C ASP A 50 -19.63 -3.81 9.30
N THR A 51 -20.13 -3.05 8.33
CA THR A 51 -19.77 -3.22 6.91
C THR A 51 -18.31 -2.87 6.64
N ILE A 52 -17.79 -1.82 7.30
CA ILE A 52 -16.37 -1.45 7.21
C ILE A 52 -15.50 -2.55 7.82
N GLU A 53 -15.91 -3.13 8.95
CA GLU A 53 -15.18 -4.23 9.58
C GLU A 53 -15.16 -5.49 8.70
N GLU A 54 -16.30 -5.86 8.10
CA GLU A 54 -16.40 -6.97 7.17
C GLU A 54 -15.51 -6.76 5.93
N MET A 55 -15.58 -5.56 5.32
CA MET A 55 -14.74 -5.15 4.20
C MET A 55 -13.25 -5.29 4.55
N LEU A 56 -12.80 -4.70 5.66
CA LEU A 56 -11.39 -4.74 6.06
C LEU A 56 -10.93 -6.17 6.39
N SER A 57 -11.82 -6.99 6.95
CA SER A 57 -11.53 -8.39 7.28
C SER A 57 -11.53 -9.33 6.07
N SER A 58 -12.09 -8.90 4.93
CA SER A 58 -12.05 -9.65 3.66
C SER A 58 -10.69 -9.63 2.97
N VAL A 59 -9.77 -8.80 3.45
CA VAL A 59 -8.43 -8.59 2.88
C VAL A 59 -7.38 -8.88 3.96
N PRO A 60 -6.23 -9.51 3.62
CA PRO A 60 -5.17 -9.74 4.59
C PRO A 60 -4.74 -8.43 5.28
N PRO A 61 -4.60 -8.40 6.62
CA PRO A 61 -4.31 -7.16 7.34
C PRO A 61 -3.04 -6.46 6.85
N ARG A 62 -2.02 -7.21 6.40
CA ARG A 62 -0.79 -6.63 5.83
C ARG A 62 -1.01 -5.98 4.46
N VAL A 63 -1.96 -6.45 3.66
CA VAL A 63 -2.38 -5.77 2.43
C VAL A 63 -3.11 -4.48 2.76
N VAL A 64 -4.00 -4.49 3.76
CA VAL A 64 -4.67 -3.26 4.26
C VAL A 64 -3.65 -2.26 4.82
N ALA A 65 -2.65 -2.73 5.57
CA ALA A 65 -1.57 -1.91 6.09
C ALA A 65 -0.73 -1.29 4.97
N LEU A 66 -0.41 -2.07 3.93
CA LEU A 66 0.31 -1.60 2.75
C LEU A 66 -0.46 -0.49 2.05
N PHE A 67 -1.74 -0.72 1.78
CA PHE A 67 -2.65 0.25 1.19
C PHE A 67 -2.70 1.55 2.00
N HIS A 68 -2.92 1.45 3.31
CA HIS A 68 -3.01 2.61 4.21
C HIS A 68 -1.70 3.41 4.22
N GLN A 69 -0.55 2.75 4.33
CA GLN A 69 0.76 3.41 4.37
C GLN A 69 1.06 4.16 3.07
N GLU A 70 0.87 3.52 1.93
CA GLU A 70 1.16 4.14 0.64
C GLU A 70 0.19 5.29 0.34
N ALA A 71 -1.08 5.16 0.72
CA ALA A 71 -2.07 6.23 0.58
C ALA A 71 -1.73 7.45 1.47
N GLN A 72 -1.14 7.23 2.65
CA GLN A 72 -0.69 8.30 3.54
C GLN A 72 0.53 9.05 2.99
N LEU A 73 1.49 8.32 2.42
CA LEU A 73 2.77 8.85 1.96
C LEU A 73 2.63 9.74 0.72
N ALA A 74 1.68 9.46 -0.16
CA ALA A 74 1.51 10.19 -1.42
C ALA A 74 1.29 11.70 -1.25
N ASN A 75 0.68 12.13 -0.14
CA ASN A 75 0.44 13.53 0.20
C ASN A 75 1.43 14.09 1.23
N GLY A 76 2.66 13.57 1.26
CA GLY A 76 3.70 14.04 2.18
C GLY A 76 3.35 13.80 3.66
N GLY A 77 2.51 12.81 3.95
CA GLY A 77 2.06 12.50 5.31
C GLY A 77 0.97 13.44 5.84
N SER A 78 0.23 14.11 4.96
CA SER A 78 -0.95 14.90 5.35
C SER A 78 -1.90 14.07 6.22
N LYS A 79 -2.40 14.68 7.30
CA LYS A 79 -3.37 14.05 8.19
C LYS A 79 -4.81 14.17 7.70
N ASP A 80 -5.05 14.99 6.68
CA ASP A 80 -6.39 15.37 6.23
C ASP A 80 -6.81 14.66 4.94
N LEU A 81 -5.86 14.22 4.12
CA LEU A 81 -6.11 13.57 2.83
C LEU A 81 -5.10 12.45 2.58
N TYR A 82 -5.64 11.28 2.28
CA TYR A 82 -4.91 10.11 1.81
C TYR A 82 -5.21 9.94 0.33
N SER A 83 -4.19 9.59 -0.45
CA SER A 83 -4.30 9.45 -1.91
C SER A 83 -3.46 8.29 -2.38
N LEU A 84 -4.01 7.39 -3.18
CA LEU A 84 -3.26 6.38 -3.89
C LEU A 84 -3.33 6.66 -5.39
N ARG A 85 -2.17 6.64 -6.03
CA ARG A 85 -2.05 6.88 -7.47
C ARG A 85 -1.79 5.57 -8.19
N ILE A 86 -2.72 5.17 -9.06
CA ILE A 86 -2.66 3.95 -9.85
C ILE A 86 -2.49 4.32 -11.33
N PRO A 87 -1.41 3.88 -12.00
CA PRO A 87 -1.27 4.04 -13.44
C PRO A 87 -2.39 3.30 -14.20
N GLU A 88 -2.99 3.96 -15.21
CA GLU A 88 -4.00 3.34 -16.09
C GLU A 88 -3.39 2.22 -16.95
N GLU A 89 -2.17 2.44 -17.46
CA GLU A 89 -1.42 1.40 -18.16
C GLU A 89 -0.70 0.53 -17.14
N GLU A 90 -1.04 -0.77 -17.13
CA GLU A 90 -0.11 -1.78 -16.61
C GLU A 90 1.22 -1.55 -17.32
N ARG A 91 2.27 -1.22 -16.55
CA ARG A 91 3.62 -1.19 -17.08
C ARG A 91 3.99 -2.61 -17.47
N HIS A 92 3.59 -3.01 -18.67
CA HIS A 92 3.98 -4.23 -19.35
C HIS A 92 5.47 -4.11 -19.61
N GLY A 93 6.25 -4.50 -18.62
CA GLY A 93 7.68 -4.27 -18.56
C GLY A 93 8.27 -5.15 -17.47
N ALA A 94 8.43 -6.42 -17.82
CA ALA A 94 9.00 -7.48 -17.02
C ALA A 94 10.42 -7.13 -16.54
N ALA A 95 10.51 -6.41 -15.44
CA ALA A 95 11.65 -6.44 -14.57
C ALA A 95 11.10 -6.55 -13.15
N LEU A 96 11.69 -7.40 -12.32
CA LEU A 96 11.42 -7.40 -10.89
C LEU A 96 11.67 -6.00 -10.27
N SER A 97 12.39 -5.10 -10.98
CA SER A 97 12.74 -3.71 -10.64
C SER A 97 11.68 -2.90 -9.86
N PRO A 98 10.41 -2.78 -10.28
CA PRO A 98 9.43 -1.99 -9.53
C PRO A 98 9.03 -2.65 -8.21
N LEU A 99 9.17 -3.97 -8.08
CA LEU A 99 8.61 -4.78 -6.99
C LEU A 99 9.46 -4.85 -5.72
N SER A 100 10.54 -4.05 -5.61
CA SER A 100 11.37 -3.96 -4.39
C SER A 100 10.94 -2.84 -3.43
N SER A 101 9.78 -2.23 -3.66
CA SER A 101 9.19 -1.25 -2.76
C SER A 101 7.76 -1.64 -2.40
N PHE A 102 7.23 -1.02 -1.36
CA PHE A 102 5.83 -1.15 -0.97
C PHE A 102 4.88 -0.73 -2.10
N PHE A 103 5.13 0.42 -2.74
CA PHE A 103 4.43 0.80 -3.97
C PHE A 103 4.53 -0.28 -5.07
N GLY A 104 5.70 -0.89 -5.22
CA GLY A 104 5.91 -2.03 -6.09
C GLY A 104 4.98 -3.20 -5.81
N LEU A 105 4.85 -3.57 -4.54
CA LEU A 105 3.95 -4.66 -4.13
C LEU A 105 2.50 -4.36 -4.46
N LEU A 106 2.04 -3.11 -4.39
CA LEU A 106 0.70 -2.72 -4.84
C LEU A 106 0.45 -2.98 -6.33
N THR A 107 1.51 -3.04 -7.14
CA THR A 107 1.41 -3.36 -8.58
C THR A 107 1.46 -4.85 -8.89
N HIS A 108 1.81 -5.69 -7.91
CA HIS A 108 1.78 -7.15 -8.07
C HIS A 108 0.34 -7.62 -8.27
N SER A 109 0.08 -8.43 -9.30
CA SER A 109 -1.29 -8.76 -9.76
C SER A 109 -2.24 -9.21 -8.64
N ILE A 110 -1.79 -10.11 -7.77
CA ILE A 110 -2.61 -10.62 -6.66
C ILE A 110 -2.91 -9.51 -5.63
N VAL A 111 -1.89 -8.76 -5.23
CA VAL A 111 -2.04 -7.67 -4.23
C VAL A 111 -2.90 -6.55 -4.81
N ARG A 112 -2.66 -6.18 -6.07
CA ARG A 112 -3.43 -5.19 -6.82
C ARG A 112 -4.91 -5.56 -6.86
N SER A 113 -5.24 -6.82 -7.14
CA SER A 113 -6.64 -7.27 -7.17
C SER A 113 -7.34 -7.06 -5.83
N LEU A 114 -6.66 -7.35 -4.72
CA LEU A 114 -7.19 -7.15 -3.37
C LEU A 114 -7.36 -5.66 -3.05
N VAL A 115 -6.37 -4.84 -3.40
CA VAL A 115 -6.39 -3.38 -3.19
C VAL A 115 -7.51 -2.73 -3.99
N VAL A 116 -7.67 -3.08 -5.26
CA VAL A 116 -8.77 -2.56 -6.10
C VAL A 116 -10.13 -2.98 -5.54
N GLY A 117 -10.24 -4.20 -5.01
CA GLY A 117 -11.45 -4.65 -4.32
C GLY A 117 -11.78 -3.79 -3.09
N LEU A 118 -10.77 -3.47 -2.28
CA LEU A 118 -10.91 -2.58 -1.13
C LEU A 118 -11.29 -1.16 -1.54
N GLU A 119 -10.67 -0.62 -2.58
CA GLU A 119 -10.96 0.70 -3.13
C GLU A 119 -12.41 0.81 -3.60
N ASN A 120 -12.89 -0.17 -4.37
CA ASN A 120 -14.25 -0.18 -4.87
C ASN A 120 -15.27 -0.19 -3.72
N GLN A 121 -15.04 -1.02 -2.69
CA GLN A 121 -15.91 -1.04 -1.50
C GLN A 121 -15.89 0.30 -0.76
N LEU A 122 -14.73 0.95 -0.61
CA LEU A 122 -14.66 2.29 0.00
C LEU A 122 -15.41 3.35 -0.82
N VAL A 123 -15.41 3.27 -2.15
CA VAL A 123 -16.22 4.15 -3.02
C VAL A 123 -17.70 3.86 -2.86
N GLU A 124 -18.11 2.59 -2.84
CA GLU A 124 -19.50 2.17 -2.63
C GLU A 124 -20.05 2.61 -1.26
N LEU A 125 -19.18 2.66 -0.25
CA LEU A 125 -19.51 3.18 1.07
C LEU A 125 -19.51 4.71 1.14
N GLU A 126 -19.21 5.41 0.05
CA GLU A 126 -19.07 6.87 -0.04
C GLU A 126 -17.96 7.43 0.89
N LEU A 127 -16.98 6.60 1.22
CA LEU A 127 -15.83 6.95 2.08
C LEU A 127 -14.59 7.34 1.27
N ALA A 128 -14.63 7.08 -0.04
CA ALA A 128 -13.58 7.45 -0.97
C ALA A 128 -14.16 7.91 -2.30
N THR A 129 -13.29 8.52 -3.10
CA THR A 129 -13.62 8.96 -4.45
C THR A 129 -12.46 8.64 -5.38
N THR A 130 -12.77 8.52 -6.66
CA THR A 130 -11.78 8.31 -7.71
C THR A 130 -11.86 9.43 -8.73
N HIS A 131 -10.72 9.91 -9.19
CA HIS A 131 -10.64 10.80 -10.34
C HIS A 131 -9.50 10.39 -11.25
N VAL A 132 -9.60 10.71 -12.55
CA VAL A 132 -8.55 10.44 -13.54
C VAL A 132 -7.89 11.76 -13.92
N GLY A 133 -6.57 11.77 -13.94
CA GLY A 133 -5.81 12.95 -14.34
C GLY A 133 -4.37 12.63 -14.72
N PRO A 134 -3.58 13.64 -15.12
CA PRO A 134 -2.16 13.46 -15.40
C PRO A 134 -1.43 12.93 -14.18
N ALA A 135 -0.61 11.88 -14.33
CA ALA A 135 0.06 11.22 -13.21
C ALA A 135 0.97 12.15 -12.37
N TYR A 136 1.45 13.22 -12.99
CA TYR A 136 2.14 14.36 -12.38
C TYR A 136 2.05 15.55 -13.34
N ARG A 137 2.43 16.75 -12.88
CA ARG A 137 2.46 17.96 -13.74
C ARG A 137 3.33 17.72 -14.98
N GLY A 138 2.71 17.73 -16.16
CA GLY A 138 3.39 17.51 -17.45
C GLY A 138 3.54 16.04 -17.86
N ALA A 139 2.91 15.09 -17.15
CA ALA A 139 2.87 13.70 -17.59
C ALA A 139 2.13 13.55 -18.93
N LYS A 140 2.64 12.67 -19.80
CA LYS A 140 2.00 12.28 -21.07
C LYS A 140 1.01 11.11 -20.92
N TRP A 141 0.83 10.63 -19.69
CA TRP A 141 -0.01 9.49 -19.35
C TRP A 141 -0.84 9.83 -18.11
N ASN A 142 -2.02 9.21 -18.03
CA ASN A 142 -2.97 9.43 -16.95
C ASN A 142 -2.85 8.35 -15.86
N ALA A 143 -3.24 8.74 -14.66
CA ALA A 143 -3.41 7.85 -13.53
C ALA A 143 -4.81 8.03 -12.94
N THR A 144 -5.33 6.95 -12.38
CA THR A 144 -6.45 7.01 -11.45
C THR A 144 -5.89 7.39 -10.08
N PHE A 145 -6.51 8.40 -9.48
CA PHE A 145 -6.25 8.83 -8.11
C PHE A 145 -7.43 8.39 -7.26
N PHE A 146 -7.15 7.55 -6.29
CA PHE A 146 -8.08 7.10 -5.28
C PHE A 146 -7.82 7.89 -4.00
N GLU A 147 -8.84 8.55 -3.46
CA GLU A 147 -8.63 9.54 -2.41
C GLU A 147 -9.73 9.49 -1.36
N PHE A 148 -9.33 9.66 -0.10
CA PHE A 148 -10.22 9.62 1.05
C PHE A 148 -9.75 10.54 2.16
N ALA A 149 -10.71 10.96 3.00
CA ALA A 149 -10.43 11.85 4.11
C ALA A 149 -9.56 11.16 5.17
N GLY A 150 -8.73 11.94 5.85
CA GLY A 150 -7.85 11.42 6.89
C GLY A 150 -8.56 10.75 8.07
N VAL A 151 -9.84 11.08 8.32
CA VAL A 151 -10.67 10.38 9.32
C VAL A 151 -11.00 8.94 8.91
N VAL A 152 -11.17 8.67 7.61
CA VAL A 152 -11.31 7.30 7.08
C VAL A 152 -9.99 6.56 7.26
N GLY A 153 -8.86 7.20 6.93
CA GLY A 153 -7.53 6.64 7.18
C GLY A 153 -7.30 6.31 8.66
N GLN A 154 -7.71 7.19 9.58
CA GLN A 154 -7.65 6.92 11.02
C GLN A 154 -8.54 5.75 11.44
N SER A 155 -9.71 5.57 10.84
CA SER A 155 -10.57 4.41 11.11
C SER A 155 -9.88 3.11 10.70
N ILE A 156 -9.30 3.07 9.49
CA ILE A 156 -8.52 1.92 9.00
C ILE A 156 -7.33 1.66 9.92
N LYS A 157 -6.64 2.72 10.36
CA LYS A 157 -5.51 2.61 11.29
C LYS A 157 -5.92 1.98 12.63
N ARG A 158 -7.05 2.39 13.22
CA ARG A 158 -7.54 1.79 14.47
C ARG A 158 -7.79 0.29 14.30
N TRP A 159 -8.43 -0.10 13.19
CA TRP A 159 -8.63 -1.51 12.87
C TRP A 159 -7.29 -2.26 12.74
N LEU A 160 -6.28 -1.66 12.11
CA LEU A 160 -4.93 -2.26 11.99
C LEU A 160 -4.23 -2.41 13.34
N ASP A 161 -4.36 -1.41 14.22
CA ASP A 161 -3.81 -1.41 15.57
C ASP A 161 -4.42 -2.57 16.38
N ASP A 162 -5.73 -2.82 16.26
CA ASP A 162 -6.42 -3.95 16.92
C ASP A 162 -5.95 -5.33 16.42
N LYS A 163 -5.48 -5.44 15.17
CA LYS A 163 -4.92 -6.69 14.61
C LYS A 163 -3.44 -6.91 14.95
N GLU A 164 -2.79 -5.92 15.59
CA GLU A 164 -1.35 -5.90 15.83
C GLU A 164 -0.55 -6.14 14.54
N THR A 165 -0.99 -5.50 13.45
CA THR A 165 -0.39 -5.73 12.13
C THR A 165 0.89 -4.92 11.98
N SER A 166 1.98 -5.60 11.59
CA SER A 166 3.25 -4.96 11.26
C SER A 166 3.71 -5.31 9.85
N LEU A 167 4.18 -4.30 9.12
CA LEU A 167 4.86 -4.42 7.84
C LEU A 167 6.38 -4.59 7.97
N GLU A 168 6.94 -4.53 9.18
CA GLU A 168 8.38 -4.63 9.42
C GLU A 168 9.00 -5.93 8.85
N PRO A 169 8.36 -7.12 8.94
CA PRO A 169 8.91 -8.33 8.30
C PRO A 169 8.97 -8.22 6.77
N VAL A 170 7.94 -7.65 6.14
CA VAL A 170 7.88 -7.40 4.69
C VAL A 170 8.95 -6.39 4.29
N GLU A 171 9.12 -5.30 5.06
CA GLU A 171 10.16 -4.30 4.83
C GLU A 171 11.56 -4.90 4.89
N ARG A 172 11.81 -5.78 5.87
CA ARG A 172 13.07 -6.52 5.98
C ARG A 172 13.32 -7.36 4.74
N LEU A 173 12.32 -8.11 4.25
CA LEU A 173 12.42 -8.94 3.04
C LEU A 173 12.68 -8.10 1.78
N LEU A 174 12.00 -6.95 1.62
CA LEU A 174 12.23 -6.01 0.53
C LEU A 174 13.65 -5.45 0.52
N LYS A 175 14.20 -5.10 1.69
CA LYS A 175 15.61 -4.67 1.82
C LYS A 175 16.60 -5.76 1.41
N GLN A 176 16.31 -7.04 1.67
CA GLN A 176 17.17 -8.14 1.19
C GLN A 176 17.12 -8.23 -0.34
N LEU A 177 15.91 -8.15 -0.90
CA LEU A 177 15.70 -8.20 -2.35
C LEU A 177 16.42 -7.04 -3.06
N GLU A 178 16.42 -5.84 -2.46
CA GLU A 178 17.17 -4.68 -2.97
C GLU A 178 18.68 -4.95 -3.01
N LEU A 179 19.25 -5.54 -1.96
CA LEU A 179 20.68 -5.85 -1.91
C LEU A 179 21.06 -6.95 -2.89
N LEU A 180 20.23 -7.98 -3.05
CA LEU A 180 20.45 -9.06 -4.00
C LEU A 180 20.42 -8.61 -5.47
N ARG A 181 19.79 -7.47 -5.76
CA ARG A 181 19.76 -6.89 -7.10
C ARG A 181 21.00 -6.05 -7.43
N LYS A 182 21.82 -5.75 -6.44
CA LYS A 182 23.07 -5.03 -6.70
C LYS A 182 24.00 -5.93 -7.48
N SER A 183 24.65 -5.34 -8.48
CA SER A 183 25.78 -5.97 -9.16
C SER A 183 26.98 -5.05 -8.99
N PRO A 184 28.03 -5.51 -8.31
CA PRO A 184 28.15 -6.79 -7.58
C PRO A 184 27.31 -6.87 -6.28
N ILE A 185 26.96 -8.11 -5.88
CA ILE A 185 26.13 -8.41 -4.70
C ILE A 185 26.96 -8.26 -3.42
N PRO A 186 26.44 -7.60 -2.36
CA PRO A 186 27.08 -7.49 -1.05
C PRO A 186 27.46 -8.81 -0.38
N SER A 187 28.41 -8.77 0.56
CA SER A 187 28.78 -9.92 1.39
C SER A 187 27.68 -10.32 2.38
N LEU A 188 27.62 -11.59 2.79
CA LEU A 188 26.67 -12.06 3.81
C LEU A 188 26.78 -11.25 5.13
N GLN A 189 27.98 -10.82 5.50
CA GLN A 189 28.22 -9.96 6.67
C GLN A 189 27.50 -8.60 6.55
N GLU A 190 27.41 -8.02 5.35
CA GLU A 190 26.66 -6.79 5.12
C GLU A 190 25.14 -7.00 5.22
N PHE A 191 24.64 -8.21 4.95
CA PHE A 191 23.25 -8.57 5.20
C PHE A 191 23.01 -8.71 6.71
N ASP A 192 23.87 -9.42 7.42
CA ASP A 192 23.77 -9.59 8.88
C ASP A 192 23.85 -8.25 9.62
N PHE A 193 24.75 -7.35 9.21
CA PHE A 193 24.86 -5.98 9.76
C PHE A 193 23.56 -5.18 9.59
N LYS A 194 22.75 -5.51 8.58
CA LYS A 194 21.43 -4.89 8.33
C LYS A 194 20.27 -5.63 9.01
N GLY A 195 20.57 -6.59 9.89
CA GLY A 195 19.55 -7.39 10.59
C GLY A 195 18.81 -8.37 9.67
N ILE A 196 19.42 -8.75 8.55
CA ILE A 196 18.86 -9.68 7.57
C ILE A 196 19.49 -11.05 7.80
N GLY A 197 18.73 -11.99 8.35
CA GLY A 197 19.23 -13.34 8.66
C GLY A 197 19.75 -14.07 7.42
N GLY A 198 21.05 -14.32 7.39
CA GLY A 198 21.79 -14.84 6.24
C GLY A 198 21.58 -16.33 5.91
N GLU A 199 20.78 -17.11 6.65
CA GLU A 199 20.68 -18.56 6.43
C GLU A 199 20.04 -18.93 5.09
N VAL A 200 18.81 -18.48 4.84
CA VAL A 200 18.09 -18.75 3.57
C VAL A 200 18.83 -18.12 2.39
N LEU A 201 19.38 -16.91 2.60
CA LEU A 201 20.17 -16.17 1.63
C LEU A 201 21.46 -16.92 1.26
N GLY A 202 22.16 -17.44 2.27
CA GLY A 202 23.38 -18.20 2.15
C GLY A 202 23.16 -19.49 1.37
N THR A 203 22.06 -20.22 1.62
CA THR A 203 21.72 -21.41 0.83
C THR A 203 21.51 -21.07 -0.65
N LEU A 204 20.76 -20.01 -0.96
CA LEU A 204 20.48 -19.59 -2.35
C LEU A 204 21.77 -19.14 -3.06
N LEU A 205 22.59 -18.28 -2.42
CA LEU A 205 23.85 -17.80 -2.99
C LEU A 205 24.89 -18.92 -3.12
N ASN A 206 25.01 -19.83 -2.15
CA ASN A 206 25.89 -20.99 -2.26
C ASN A 206 25.47 -21.92 -3.40
N THR A 207 24.15 -22.12 -3.56
CA THR A 207 23.63 -22.90 -4.68
C THR A 207 23.94 -22.23 -6.02
N ALA A 208 23.71 -20.92 -6.14
CA ALA A 208 24.03 -20.16 -7.34
C ALA A 208 25.54 -20.21 -7.66
N MET A 209 26.39 -20.08 -6.64
CA MET A 209 27.85 -20.18 -6.79
C MET A 209 28.29 -21.59 -7.23
N SER A 210 27.74 -22.64 -6.61
CA SER A 210 28.03 -24.04 -6.99
C SER A 210 27.63 -24.38 -8.43
N ARG A 211 26.63 -23.67 -8.96
CA ARG A 211 26.15 -23.79 -10.35
C ARG A 211 26.87 -22.85 -11.32
N GLY A 212 27.87 -22.08 -10.86
CA GLY A 212 28.61 -21.13 -11.69
C GLY A 212 27.79 -19.92 -12.15
N ILE A 213 26.67 -19.63 -11.49
CA ILE A 213 25.78 -18.49 -11.82
C ILE A 213 26.33 -17.19 -11.25
N ILE A 214 27.02 -17.27 -10.11
CA ILE A 214 27.73 -16.16 -9.48
C ILE A 214 29.17 -16.57 -9.15
N SER A 215 30.08 -15.61 -9.04
CA SER A 215 31.48 -15.83 -8.65
C SER A 215 31.92 -14.87 -7.55
N LYS A 216 32.76 -15.34 -6.62
CA LYS A 216 33.26 -14.52 -5.52
C LYS A 216 34.30 -13.51 -6.05
N MET A 217 34.10 -12.20 -5.82
CA MET A 217 34.98 -11.16 -6.38
C MET A 217 36.25 -10.90 -5.56
N VAL A 218 36.17 -10.75 -4.23
CA VAL A 218 37.33 -10.53 -3.33
C VAL A 218 36.89 -10.56 -1.86
N ASP A 219 37.84 -10.56 -0.91
CA ASP A 219 37.58 -10.57 0.54
C ASP A 219 37.21 -9.19 1.16
N GLN A 220 37.33 -8.07 0.42
CA GLN A 220 37.08 -6.71 0.96
C GLN A 220 36.19 -5.81 0.07
N GLY A 221 35.51 -6.40 -0.91
CA GLY A 221 34.56 -5.71 -1.78
C GLY A 221 33.22 -6.43 -1.83
N PRO A 222 32.25 -5.92 -2.60
CA PRO A 222 31.00 -6.64 -2.86
C PRO A 222 31.32 -8.07 -3.32
N ALA A 223 30.77 -9.03 -2.58
CA ALA A 223 31.30 -10.38 -2.51
C ALA A 223 31.05 -11.21 -3.76
N PHE A 224 29.98 -10.97 -4.52
CA PHE A 224 29.63 -11.83 -5.65
C PHE A 224 29.34 -11.06 -6.94
N LEU A 225 29.97 -11.48 -8.03
CA LEU A 225 29.65 -11.06 -9.40
C LEU A 225 28.58 -11.99 -9.96
N ILE A 226 27.55 -11.42 -10.60
CA ILE A 226 26.57 -12.19 -11.35
C ILE A 226 27.17 -12.54 -12.72
N LEU A 227 27.30 -13.83 -13.02
CA LEU A 227 27.82 -14.34 -14.29
C LEU A 227 26.70 -14.64 -15.29
N ASP A 228 25.53 -15.08 -14.81
CA ASP A 228 24.32 -15.31 -15.61
C ASP A 228 23.11 -14.66 -14.93
N GLN A 229 22.63 -13.55 -15.49
CA GLN A 229 21.50 -12.80 -14.95
C GLN A 229 20.19 -13.60 -15.00
N ASN A 230 19.93 -14.34 -16.08
CA ASN A 230 18.65 -15.05 -16.25
C ASN A 230 18.53 -16.19 -15.24
N LEU A 231 19.60 -16.98 -15.07
CA LEU A 231 19.60 -18.06 -14.08
C LEU A 231 19.62 -17.52 -12.65
N TYR A 232 20.28 -16.38 -12.42
CA TYR A 232 20.27 -15.72 -11.12
C TYR A 232 18.86 -15.22 -10.74
N ASP A 233 18.16 -14.59 -11.66
CA ASP A 233 16.80 -14.09 -11.44
C ASP A 233 15.84 -15.24 -11.10
N GLN A 234 15.96 -16.37 -11.80
CA GLN A 234 15.13 -17.56 -11.56
C GLN A 234 15.47 -18.27 -10.25
N LEU A 235 16.75 -18.41 -9.93
CA LEU A 235 17.20 -19.21 -8.78
C LEU A 235 17.21 -18.42 -7.47
N VAL A 236 17.50 -17.12 -7.51
CA VAL A 236 17.73 -16.29 -6.32
C VAL A 236 16.65 -15.23 -6.14
N LEU A 237 16.42 -14.37 -7.15
CA LEU A 237 15.50 -13.25 -6.96
C LEU A 237 14.03 -13.67 -6.91
N THR A 238 13.61 -14.61 -7.77
CA THR A 238 12.21 -15.06 -7.84
C THR A 238 11.74 -15.73 -6.55
N PRO A 239 12.50 -16.66 -5.93
CA PRO A 239 12.09 -17.26 -4.66
C PRO A 239 12.03 -16.25 -3.50
N VAL A 240 12.98 -15.32 -3.43
CA VAL A 240 12.98 -14.27 -2.40
C VAL A 240 11.80 -13.33 -2.58
N PHE A 241 11.51 -12.93 -3.82
CA PHE A 241 10.34 -12.11 -4.11
C PHE A 241 9.02 -12.83 -3.79
N LYS A 242 8.92 -14.13 -4.14
CA LYS A 242 7.76 -14.94 -3.77
C LYS A 242 7.53 -14.92 -2.26
N LYS A 243 8.59 -15.03 -1.45
CA LYS A 243 8.48 -14.94 0.01
C LYS A 243 7.95 -13.58 0.49
N VAL A 244 8.28 -12.48 -0.19
CA VAL A 244 7.70 -11.15 0.11
C VAL A 244 6.19 -11.16 -0.13
N VAL A 245 5.76 -11.73 -1.26
CA VAL A 245 4.34 -11.83 -1.62
C VAL A 245 3.60 -12.78 -0.68
N ASP A 246 4.19 -13.92 -0.34
CA ASP A 246 3.61 -14.86 0.62
C ASP A 246 3.47 -14.17 2.00
N ASP A 247 4.48 -13.39 2.43
CA ASP A 247 4.45 -12.71 3.73
C ASP A 247 3.41 -11.58 3.78
N ILE A 248 3.15 -10.88 2.67
CA ILE A 248 2.10 -9.86 2.64
C ILE A 248 0.69 -10.46 2.58
N LEU A 249 0.55 -11.64 1.98
CA LEU A 249 -0.70 -12.38 1.89
C LEU A 249 -0.96 -13.27 3.12
N LEU A 250 -0.03 -13.33 4.07
CA LEU A 250 -0.23 -14.07 5.32
C LEU A 250 -1.41 -13.47 6.09
N ASP A 251 -2.49 -14.23 6.15
CA ASP A 251 -3.53 -14.03 7.14
C ASP A 251 -3.05 -14.53 8.51
N LYS A 252 -3.37 -13.76 9.56
CA LYS A 252 -3.50 -14.30 10.91
C LYS A 252 -4.73 -15.24 11.02
N LEU A 253 -5.02 -16.06 9.99
CA LEU A 253 -5.96 -17.20 10.07
C LEU A 253 -5.24 -18.51 10.43
N SER A 254 -3.99 -18.44 10.92
CA SER A 254 -3.32 -19.55 11.62
C SER A 254 -3.43 -19.48 13.15
N SER A 255 -4.34 -18.67 13.71
CA SER A 255 -4.54 -18.61 15.17
C SER A 255 -5.99 -18.66 15.63
N MET A 256 -6.83 -19.48 15.00
CA MET A 256 -7.99 -20.09 15.65
C MET A 256 -8.20 -21.51 15.08
N VAL A 257 -7.33 -22.41 15.52
CA VAL A 257 -7.74 -23.78 15.91
C VAL A 257 -8.38 -23.67 17.29
#